data_AF-A0A3P8JN36-F1
#
_entry.id   AF-A0A3P8JN36-F1
#
_cell.length_a   1.000
_cell.length_b   1.000
_cell.length_c   1.000
_cell.angle_alpha   90.00
_cell.angle_beta   90.00
_cell.angle_gamma   90.00
#
_symmetry.space_group_name_H-M   'P 1'
#
loop_
_entity.id
_entity.type
_entity.pdbx_description
1 polymer ?
#
loop_
_entity_poly.entity_id
_entity_poly.type
_entity_poly.pdbx_seq_one_letter_code
_entity_poly.pdbx_strand_id
1 'polypeptide(L)'
;MPDGSLTWNGKQYSLNAAQREQAQDYQAGLRSSLPWIDDGARARVEKGRKALDKIITEQVGTSSSMHGRLTRLDAQLKTQMNRIIERRSDGLTFHYKAIDQVRADGQQLVNQAMGGILQDSINEMGAKAVLKGGGNPLQGILGSLGGLQTAIQEEWKNQEADFQQFGKDVCSRVVSLEDSRKTLVSSLK
;
A
#
# COMPACT_ATOMS: atom_id res chain seq x y z
N MET A 1 7.65 28.99 4.22
CA MET A 1 6.96 28.85 2.91
C MET A 1 8.00 28.53 1.84
N PRO A 2 7.64 27.82 0.75
CA PRO A 2 8.54 27.64 -0.40
C PRO A 2 9.13 28.97 -0.87
N ASP A 3 10.42 29.02 -1.18
CA ASP A 3 11.08 30.22 -1.70
C ASP A 3 10.93 30.37 -3.23
N GLY A 4 10.42 29.33 -3.90
CA GLY A 4 10.25 29.29 -5.36
C GLY A 4 11.58 29.15 -6.11
N SER A 5 12.67 28.79 -5.43
CA SER A 5 13.93 28.49 -6.10
C SER A 5 13.80 27.23 -6.96
N LEU A 6 14.40 27.24 -8.15
CA LEU A 6 14.30 26.11 -9.09
C LEU A 6 15.66 25.74 -9.66
N THR A 7 16.01 24.47 -9.47
CA THR A 7 17.07 23.78 -10.20
C THR A 7 16.43 22.77 -11.12
N TRP A 8 16.67 22.89 -12.43
CA TRP A 8 16.15 21.98 -13.44
C TRP A 8 17.28 21.45 -14.30
N ASN A 9 17.36 20.13 -14.46
CA ASN A 9 18.47 19.43 -15.13
C ASN A 9 19.88 19.87 -14.63
N GLY A 10 20.02 20.07 -13.32
CA GLY A 10 21.28 20.47 -12.69
C GLY A 10 21.65 21.95 -12.87
N LYS A 11 20.84 22.74 -13.59
CA LYS A 11 21.04 24.18 -13.77
C LYS A 11 20.09 24.96 -12.86
N GLN A 12 20.62 25.93 -12.13
CA GLN A 12 19.81 26.88 -11.38
C GLN A 12 19.22 27.93 -12.33
N TYR A 13 17.92 28.21 -12.19
CA TYR A 13 17.21 29.19 -13.01
C TYR A 13 16.92 30.46 -12.22
N SER A 14 17.19 31.63 -12.83
CA SER A 14 16.71 32.91 -12.32
C SER A 14 15.29 33.15 -12.81
N LEU A 15 14.33 33.10 -11.90
CA LEU A 15 12.91 33.19 -12.21
C LEU A 15 12.40 34.64 -12.16
N ASN A 16 11.54 35.01 -13.11
CA ASN A 16 10.71 36.21 -13.01
C ASN A 16 9.59 36.02 -11.96
N ALA A 17 8.81 37.08 -11.68
CA ALA A 17 7.79 37.03 -10.64
C ALA A 17 6.74 35.92 -10.87
N ALA A 18 6.20 35.81 -12.10
CA ALA A 18 5.19 34.81 -12.45
C ALA A 18 5.75 33.38 -12.40
N GLN A 19 6.97 33.16 -12.88
CA GLN A 19 7.65 31.87 -12.80
C GLN A 19 7.92 31.46 -11.34
N ARG A 20 8.28 32.42 -10.48
CA ARG A 20 8.51 32.18 -9.05
C ARG A 20 7.21 31.80 -8.34
N GLU A 21 6.10 32.48 -8.65
CA GLU A 21 4.78 32.12 -8.14
C GLU A 21 4.38 30.69 -8.56
N GLN A 22 4.52 30.35 -9.85
CA GLN A 22 4.28 28.98 -10.35
C GLN A 22 5.17 27.94 -9.66
N ALA A 23 6.45 28.26 -9.40
CA ALA A 23 7.35 27.39 -8.67
C ALA A 23 6.92 27.19 -7.21
N GLN A 24 6.47 28.26 -6.54
CA GLN A 24 5.95 28.19 -5.16
C GLN A 24 4.70 27.33 -5.08
N ASP A 25 3.74 27.52 -6.00
CA ASP A 25 2.51 26.74 -6.06
C ASP A 25 2.80 25.26 -6.30
N TYR A 26 3.69 24.95 -7.25
CA TYR A 26 4.10 23.57 -7.51
C TYR A 26 4.77 22.94 -6.28
N GLN A 27 5.67 23.66 -5.61
CA GLN A 27 6.34 23.19 -4.39
C GLN A 27 5.34 23.00 -3.23
N ALA A 28 4.35 23.88 -3.08
CA ALA A 28 3.29 23.74 -2.08
C ALA A 28 2.39 22.54 -2.38
N GLY A 29 2.04 22.34 -3.65
CA GLY A 29 1.34 21.16 -4.15
C GLY A 29 2.06 19.86 -3.80
N LEU A 30 3.37 19.79 -4.06
CA LEU A 30 4.19 18.62 -3.72
C LEU A 30 4.22 18.35 -2.21
N ARG A 31 4.47 19.40 -1.40
CA ARG A 31 4.53 19.26 0.07
C ARG A 31 3.21 18.85 0.71
N SER A 32 2.07 19.16 0.08
CA SER A 32 0.76 18.73 0.57
C SER A 32 0.37 17.34 0.08
N SER A 33 0.64 17.05 -1.20
CA SER A 33 0.14 15.83 -1.85
C SER A 33 1.00 14.61 -1.55
N LEU A 34 2.33 14.71 -1.55
CA LEU A 34 3.19 13.54 -1.32
C LEU A 34 2.97 12.89 0.06
N PRO A 35 2.89 13.64 1.18
CA PRO A 35 2.60 13.03 2.48
C PRO A 35 1.21 12.40 2.51
N TRP A 36 0.20 13.07 1.94
CA TRP A 36 -1.16 12.53 1.89
C TRP A 36 -1.24 11.21 1.11
N ILE A 37 -0.53 11.10 -0.02
CA ILE A 37 -0.47 9.88 -0.82
C ILE A 37 0.24 8.77 -0.02
N ASP A 38 1.40 9.05 0.56
CA ASP A 38 2.19 8.06 1.28
C ASP A 38 1.48 7.56 2.54
N ASP A 39 0.98 8.46 3.39
CA ASP A 39 0.22 8.10 4.60
C ASP A 39 -1.08 7.38 4.24
N GLY A 40 -1.81 7.87 3.22
CA GLY A 40 -3.06 7.28 2.77
C GLY A 40 -2.89 5.85 2.25
N ALA A 41 -1.79 5.57 1.54
CA ALA A 41 -1.49 4.23 1.08
C ALA A 41 -1.07 3.32 2.24
N ARG A 42 -0.25 3.79 3.19
CA ARG A 42 0.21 2.99 4.34
C ARG A 42 -0.94 2.62 5.26
N ALA A 43 -1.86 3.56 5.50
CA ALA A 43 -3.04 3.33 6.31
C ALA A 43 -3.91 2.22 5.73
N ARG A 44 -4.01 2.12 4.40
CA ARG A 44 -4.80 1.09 3.74
C ARG A 44 -4.15 -0.29 3.77
N VAL A 45 -2.82 -0.37 3.63
CA VAL A 45 -2.09 -1.63 3.86
C VAL A 45 -2.31 -2.12 5.30
N GLU A 46 -2.19 -1.22 6.28
CA GLU A 46 -2.42 -1.55 7.69
C GLU A 46 -3.88 -1.96 7.98
N LYS A 47 -4.85 -1.27 7.36
CA LYS A 47 -6.27 -1.60 7.47
C LYS A 47 -6.56 -2.99 6.91
N GLY A 48 -6.02 -3.30 5.73
CA GLY A 48 -6.10 -4.63 5.13
C GLY A 48 -5.52 -5.71 6.04
N ARG A 49 -4.32 -5.48 6.58
CA ARG A 49 -3.68 -6.38 7.55
C ARG A 49 -4.58 -6.64 8.76
N LYS A 50 -5.09 -5.59 9.41
CA LYS A 50 -5.96 -5.70 10.60
C LYS A 50 -7.24 -6.47 10.33
N ALA A 51 -7.85 -6.28 9.16
CA ALA A 51 -9.07 -6.98 8.81
C ALA A 51 -8.83 -8.48 8.60
N LEU A 52 -7.76 -8.84 7.90
CA LEU A 52 -7.36 -10.25 7.75
C LEU A 52 -6.97 -10.88 9.09
N ASP A 53 -6.31 -10.12 9.96
CA ASP A 53 -5.93 -10.54 11.31
C ASP A 53 -7.16 -10.88 12.17
N LYS A 54 -8.22 -10.06 12.07
CA LYS A 54 -9.51 -10.31 12.70
C LYS A 54 -10.14 -11.60 12.18
N ILE A 55 -10.16 -11.81 10.86
CA ILE A 55 -10.69 -13.04 10.26
C ILE A 55 -9.94 -14.28 10.76
N ILE A 56 -8.60 -14.24 10.78
CA ILE A 56 -7.80 -15.36 11.30
C ILE A 56 -8.12 -15.62 12.77
N THR A 57 -8.27 -14.56 13.57
CA THR A 57 -8.64 -14.69 14.99
C THR A 57 -9.98 -15.42 15.15
N GLU A 58 -10.98 -15.05 14.34
CA GLU A 58 -12.32 -15.62 14.41
C GLU A 58 -12.39 -17.05 13.87
N GLN A 59 -11.71 -17.33 12.76
CA GLN A 59 -11.80 -18.61 12.04
C GLN A 59 -10.80 -19.66 12.55
N VAL A 60 -9.60 -19.22 12.94
CA VAL A 60 -8.50 -20.11 13.32
C VAL A 60 -8.16 -19.94 14.79
N GLY A 61 -8.07 -18.72 15.30
CA GLY A 61 -7.80 -18.42 16.71
C GLY A 61 -6.58 -17.52 16.91
N THR A 62 -6.56 -16.83 18.06
CA THR A 62 -5.56 -15.79 18.42
C THR A 62 -4.10 -16.27 18.46
N SER A 63 -3.87 -17.58 18.64
CA SER A 63 -2.53 -18.15 18.72
C SER A 63 -1.97 -18.57 17.35
N SER A 64 -2.64 -18.25 16.25
CA SER A 64 -2.24 -18.69 14.91
C SER A 64 -0.91 -18.06 14.48
N SER A 65 -0.04 -18.85 13.87
CA SER A 65 1.21 -18.37 13.27
C SER A 65 0.98 -17.42 12.08
N MET A 66 -0.22 -17.44 11.50
CA MET A 66 -0.61 -16.60 10.38
C MET A 66 -0.62 -15.10 10.72
N HIS A 67 -0.87 -14.72 11.97
CA HIS A 67 -0.75 -13.33 12.45
C HIS A 67 0.66 -12.76 12.20
N GLY A 68 1.68 -13.59 12.45
CA GLY A 68 3.07 -13.23 12.19
C GLY A 68 3.35 -13.04 10.70
N ARG A 69 2.75 -13.88 9.84
CA ARG A 69 2.86 -13.72 8.38
C ARG A 69 2.24 -12.43 7.88
N LEU A 70 1.04 -12.08 8.36
CA LEU A 70 0.39 -10.82 7.98
C LEU A 70 1.20 -9.61 8.44
N THR A 71 1.75 -9.64 9.65
CA THR A 71 2.62 -8.58 10.17
C THR A 71 3.87 -8.41 9.30
N ARG A 72 4.48 -9.53 8.87
CA ARG A 72 5.63 -9.49 7.96
C ARG A 72 5.27 -8.94 6.59
N LEU A 73 4.16 -9.38 6.01
CA LEU A 73 3.68 -8.90 4.72
C LEU A 73 3.45 -7.39 4.75
N ASP A 74 2.78 -6.88 5.78
CA ASP A 74 2.56 -5.44 5.95
C ASP A 74 3.87 -4.63 5.97
N ALA A 75 4.85 -5.09 6.76
CA ALA A 75 6.17 -4.45 6.82
C ALA A 75 6.90 -4.49 5.46
N GLN A 76 6.82 -5.61 4.75
CA GLN A 76 7.42 -5.77 3.43
C GLN A 76 6.74 -4.88 2.39
N LEU A 77 5.42 -4.80 2.36
CA LEU A 77 4.68 -3.92 1.47
C LEU A 77 5.00 -2.45 1.74
N LYS A 78 5.05 -2.02 3.02
CA LYS A 78 5.49 -0.67 3.39
C LYS A 78 6.92 -0.37 2.98
N THR A 79 7.80 -1.38 2.99
CA THR A 79 9.17 -1.27 2.46
C THR A 79 9.18 -1.08 0.95
N GLN A 80 8.32 -1.80 0.23
CA GLN A 80 8.15 -1.59 -1.21
C GLN A 80 7.65 -0.17 -1.51
N MET A 81 6.71 0.35 -0.72
CA MET A 81 6.21 1.71 -0.88
C MET A 81 7.28 2.79 -0.69
N ASN A 82 8.25 2.59 0.23
CA ASN A 82 9.39 3.51 0.41
C ASN A 82 10.20 3.71 -0.88
N ARG A 83 10.15 2.75 -1.81
CA ARG A 83 10.85 2.84 -3.10
C ARG A 83 10.13 3.75 -4.09
N ILE A 84 8.83 4.03 -3.89
CA ILE A 84 8.07 5.01 -4.68
C ILE A 84 8.13 6.38 -4.02
N ILE A 85 7.83 6.46 -2.72
CA ILE A 85 7.92 7.68 -1.93
C ILE A 85 8.89 7.43 -0.79
N GLU A 86 10.10 7.96 -0.94
CA GLU A 86 11.16 7.83 0.04
C GLU A 86 11.01 8.92 1.10
N ARG A 87 10.98 8.53 2.38
CA ARG A 87 11.03 9.45 3.52
C ARG A 87 12.48 9.76 3.88
N ARG A 88 12.86 11.02 3.81
CA ARG A 88 14.19 11.55 4.16
C ARG A 88 14.08 12.62 5.24
N SER A 89 15.22 13.01 5.82
CA SER A 89 15.28 14.08 6.82
C SER A 89 14.91 15.45 6.25
N ASP A 90 15.10 15.67 4.95
CA ASP A 90 14.80 16.90 4.22
C ASP A 90 13.43 16.88 3.51
N GLY A 91 12.68 15.79 3.61
CA GLY A 91 11.31 15.67 3.10
C GLY A 91 11.03 14.35 2.39
N LEU A 92 10.12 14.39 1.42
CA LEU A 92 9.73 13.23 0.62
C LEU A 92 10.31 13.32 -0.78
N THR A 93 10.84 12.21 -1.28
CA THR A 93 11.29 12.08 -2.68
C THR A 93 10.42 11.08 -3.42
N PHE A 94 9.95 11.46 -4.60
CA PHE A 94 9.14 10.60 -5.47
C PHE A 94 9.97 9.98 -6.59
N HIS A 95 9.89 8.66 -6.72
CA HIS A 95 10.66 7.82 -7.65
C HIS A 95 9.75 7.12 -8.65
N TYR A 96 9.29 7.85 -9.68
CA TYR A 96 8.31 7.32 -10.64
C TYR A 96 8.77 6.04 -11.38
N LYS A 97 10.07 5.89 -11.63
CA LYS A 97 10.63 4.70 -12.32
C LYS A 97 10.50 3.41 -11.51
N ALA A 98 10.29 3.51 -10.20
CA ALA A 98 10.18 2.35 -9.33
C ALA A 98 8.76 1.73 -9.32
N ILE A 99 7.75 2.43 -9.86
CA ILE A 99 6.33 2.04 -9.71
C ILE A 99 6.05 0.64 -10.27
N ASP A 100 6.48 0.35 -11.50
CA ASP A 100 6.22 -0.95 -12.14
C ASP A 100 6.89 -2.10 -11.38
N GLN A 101 8.14 -1.89 -10.94
CA GLN A 101 8.87 -2.88 -10.16
C GLN A 101 8.24 -3.09 -8.78
N VAL A 102 7.85 -2.02 -8.11
CA VAL A 102 7.19 -2.08 -6.78
C VAL A 102 5.85 -2.79 -6.88
N ARG A 103 5.09 -2.58 -7.97
CA ARG A 103 3.86 -3.32 -8.23
C ARG A 103 4.13 -4.81 -8.39
N ALA A 104 5.12 -5.18 -9.20
CA ALA A 104 5.49 -6.58 -9.43
C ALA A 104 5.95 -7.26 -8.13
N ASP A 105 6.86 -6.63 -7.40
CA ASP A 105 7.38 -7.15 -6.13
C ASP A 105 6.28 -7.23 -5.06
N GLY A 106 5.41 -6.23 -4.99
CA GLY A 106 4.24 -6.22 -4.11
C GLY A 106 3.30 -7.38 -4.39
N GLN A 107 2.97 -7.64 -5.66
CA GLN A 107 2.13 -8.77 -6.05
C GLN A 107 2.77 -10.11 -5.67
N GLN A 108 4.08 -10.25 -5.87
CA GLN A 108 4.82 -11.44 -5.48
C GLN A 108 4.77 -11.66 -3.97
N LEU A 109 4.99 -10.62 -3.17
CA LEU A 109 4.92 -10.69 -1.70
C LEU A 109 3.54 -11.15 -1.22
N VAL A 110 2.47 -10.58 -1.79
CA VAL A 110 1.10 -10.99 -1.47
C VAL A 110 0.88 -12.46 -1.81
N ASN A 111 1.26 -12.90 -3.01
CA ASN A 111 1.09 -14.29 -3.43
C ASN A 111 1.85 -15.27 -2.52
N GLN A 112 3.09 -14.93 -2.14
CA GLN A 112 3.90 -15.75 -1.22
C GLN A 112 3.28 -15.82 0.18
N ALA A 113 2.83 -14.69 0.72
CA ALA A 113 2.20 -14.64 2.03
C ALA A 113 0.89 -15.41 2.05
N MET A 114 0.05 -15.27 1.02
CA MET A 114 -1.22 -16.00 0.90
C MET A 114 -1.00 -17.51 0.77
N GLY A 115 -0.01 -17.94 -0.03
CA GLY A 115 0.37 -19.36 -0.10
C GLY A 115 0.80 -19.92 1.27
N GLY A 116 1.57 -19.16 2.04
CA GLY A 116 1.97 -19.52 3.39
C GLY A 116 0.81 -19.57 4.39
N ILE A 117 -0.12 -18.63 4.31
CA ILE A 117 -1.34 -18.62 5.16
C ILE A 117 -2.20 -19.85 4.88
N LEU A 118 -2.37 -20.23 3.61
CA LEU A 118 -3.12 -21.44 3.25
C LEU A 118 -2.45 -22.71 3.78
N GLN A 119 -1.12 -22.80 3.68
CA GLN A 119 -0.35 -23.92 4.22
C GLN A 119 -0.51 -24.03 5.75
N ASP A 120 -0.31 -22.93 6.47
CA ASP A 120 -0.46 -22.90 7.92
C ASP A 120 -1.91 -23.20 8.33
N SER A 121 -2.88 -22.77 7.54
CA SER A 121 -4.31 -23.03 7.78
C SER A 121 -4.61 -24.52 7.77
N ILE A 122 -4.09 -25.23 6.77
CA ILE A 122 -4.24 -26.69 6.67
C ILE A 122 -3.56 -27.37 7.87
N ASN A 123 -2.35 -26.95 8.22
CA ASN A 123 -1.58 -27.55 9.32
C ASN A 123 -2.25 -27.33 10.69
N GLU A 124 -2.63 -26.10 11.00
CA GLU A 124 -3.20 -25.73 12.30
C GLU A 124 -4.63 -26.25 12.47
N MET A 125 -5.46 -26.19 11.43
CA MET A 125 -6.81 -26.76 11.48
C MET A 125 -6.80 -28.29 11.43
N GLY A 126 -5.85 -28.88 10.70
CA GLY A 126 -5.62 -30.33 10.69
C GLY A 126 -5.28 -30.86 12.08
N ALA A 127 -4.34 -30.20 12.77
CA ALA A 127 -4.01 -30.55 14.15
C ALA A 127 -5.23 -30.41 15.09
N LYS A 128 -6.01 -29.34 14.96
CA LYS A 128 -7.23 -29.14 15.78
C LYS A 128 -8.31 -30.19 15.52
N ALA A 129 -8.49 -30.63 14.27
CA ALA A 129 -9.47 -31.65 13.92
C ALA A 129 -9.10 -33.02 14.51
N VAL A 130 -7.81 -33.38 14.49
CA VAL A 130 -7.30 -34.62 15.11
C VAL A 130 -7.47 -34.59 16.64
N LEU A 131 -7.20 -33.45 17.27
CA LEU A 131 -7.30 -33.30 18.73
C LEU A 131 -8.75 -33.31 19.26
N LYS A 132 -9.76 -32.99 18.42
CA LYS A 132 -11.18 -32.93 18.83
C LYS A 132 -11.97 -34.25 18.71
N GLY A 133 -11.34 -35.35 18.26
CA GLY A 133 -11.77 -36.71 18.58
C GLY A 133 -13.18 -37.19 18.18
N GLY A 134 -13.84 -36.60 17.17
CA GLY A 134 -15.16 -37.09 16.75
C GLY A 134 -15.64 -36.55 15.40
N GLY A 135 -15.65 -37.40 14.36
CA GLY A 135 -16.12 -37.11 12.99
C GLY A 135 -15.02 -37.14 11.94
N ASN A 136 -15.39 -37.23 10.64
CA ASN A 136 -14.45 -37.30 9.52
C ASN A 136 -13.58 -36.01 9.45
N PRO A 137 -12.29 -36.07 9.81
CA PRO A 137 -11.45 -34.89 10.01
C PRO A 137 -11.34 -34.00 8.76
N LEU A 138 -11.41 -34.61 7.58
CA LEU A 138 -11.31 -33.92 6.31
C LEU A 138 -12.51 -33.02 6.00
N GLN A 139 -13.73 -33.42 6.40
CA GLN A 139 -14.93 -32.58 6.19
C GLN A 139 -14.92 -31.33 7.06
N GLY A 140 -14.44 -31.43 8.30
CA GLY A 140 -14.30 -30.28 9.20
C GLY A 140 -13.26 -29.28 8.68
N ILE A 141 -12.11 -29.77 8.21
CA ILE A 141 -11.05 -28.92 7.63
C ILE A 141 -11.54 -28.22 6.36
N LEU A 142 -12.22 -28.95 5.46
CA LEU A 142 -12.75 -28.38 4.21
C LEU A 142 -13.83 -27.31 4.48
N GLY A 143 -14.71 -27.53 5.47
CA GLY A 143 -15.72 -26.56 5.87
C GLY A 143 -15.11 -25.26 6.46
N SER A 144 -14.14 -25.39 7.36
CA SER A 144 -13.47 -24.24 7.97
C SER A 144 -12.57 -23.47 6.99
N LEU A 145 -11.89 -24.15 6.07
CA LEU A 145 -11.14 -23.51 4.98
C LEU A 145 -12.06 -22.77 4.01
N GLY A 146 -13.22 -23.35 3.68
CA GLY A 146 -14.24 -22.69 2.88
C GLY A 146 -14.73 -21.39 3.54
N GLY A 147 -15.02 -21.44 4.85
CA GLY A 147 -15.42 -20.26 5.63
C GLY A 147 -14.34 -19.17 5.66
N LEU A 148 -13.08 -19.55 5.88
CA LEU A 148 -11.94 -18.62 5.85
C LEU A 148 -11.78 -17.97 4.47
N GLN A 149 -11.85 -18.76 3.40
CA GLN A 149 -11.74 -18.25 2.03
C GLN A 149 -12.88 -17.27 1.72
N THR A 150 -14.12 -17.59 2.09
CA THR A 150 -15.27 -16.70 1.90
C THR A 150 -15.11 -15.40 2.69
N ALA A 151 -14.73 -15.47 3.96
CA ALA A 151 -14.53 -14.27 4.80
C ALA A 151 -13.44 -13.34 4.23
N ILE A 152 -12.33 -13.91 3.73
CA ILE A 152 -11.28 -13.14 3.07
C ILE A 152 -11.80 -12.48 1.78
N GLN A 153 -12.58 -13.20 0.97
CA GLN A 153 -13.16 -12.66 -0.27
C GLN A 153 -14.17 -11.55 0.00
N GLU A 154 -15.01 -11.68 1.02
CA GLU A 154 -15.95 -10.65 1.45
C GLU A 154 -15.21 -9.41 1.94
N GLU A 155 -14.17 -9.59 2.75
CA GLU A 155 -13.38 -8.46 3.24
C GLU A 155 -12.64 -7.73 2.13
N TRP A 156 -12.15 -8.45 1.12
CA TRP A 156 -11.58 -7.82 -0.07
C TRP A 156 -12.61 -6.94 -0.79
N LYS A 157 -13.83 -7.46 -1.01
CA LYS A 157 -14.92 -6.69 -1.64
C LYS A 157 -15.31 -5.47 -0.79
N ASN A 158 -15.33 -5.60 0.53
CA ASN A 158 -15.65 -4.49 1.44
C ASN A 158 -14.63 -3.36 1.36
N GLN A 159 -13.35 -3.69 1.11
CA GLN A 159 -12.28 -2.69 1.01
C GLN A 159 -12.10 -2.15 -0.41
N GLU A 160 -12.54 -2.87 -1.44
CA GLU A 160 -12.31 -2.53 -2.84
C GLU A 160 -12.76 -1.10 -3.19
N ALA A 161 -13.95 -0.69 -2.73
CA ALA A 161 -14.47 0.65 -3.01
C ALA A 161 -13.57 1.77 -2.45
N ASP A 162 -13.03 1.58 -1.24
CA ASP A 162 -12.10 2.52 -0.60
C ASP A 162 -10.76 2.59 -1.35
N PHE A 163 -10.24 1.45 -1.80
CA PHE A 163 -9.03 1.42 -2.64
C PHE A 163 -9.24 2.11 -3.99
N GLN A 164 -10.37 1.85 -4.66
CA GLN A 164 -10.68 2.47 -5.95
C GLN A 164 -10.85 3.98 -5.80
N GLN A 165 -11.57 4.44 -4.77
CA GLN A 165 -11.74 5.87 -4.52
C GLN A 165 -10.41 6.55 -4.24
N PHE A 166 -9.59 5.97 -3.35
CA PHE A 166 -8.27 6.50 -3.08
C PHE A 166 -7.39 6.56 -4.32
N GLY A 167 -7.42 5.52 -5.16
CA GLY A 167 -6.69 5.50 -6.43
C GLY A 167 -7.11 6.64 -7.37
N LYS A 168 -8.41 6.95 -7.46
CA LYS A 168 -8.92 8.09 -8.23
C LYS A 168 -8.41 9.43 -7.68
N ASP A 169 -8.43 9.59 -6.36
CA ASP A 169 -7.96 10.81 -5.69
C ASP A 169 -6.45 11.01 -5.87
N VAL A 170 -5.66 9.94 -5.74
CA VAL A 170 -4.22 9.93 -6.03
C VAL A 170 -3.99 10.34 -7.49
N CYS A 171 -4.71 9.73 -8.44
CA CYS A 171 -4.59 10.05 -9.85
C CYS A 171 -4.88 11.53 -10.13
N SER A 172 -5.99 12.07 -9.58
CA SER A 172 -6.36 13.48 -9.73
C SER A 172 -5.25 14.42 -9.22
N ARG A 173 -4.70 14.15 -8.03
CA ARG A 173 -3.60 14.93 -7.46
C ARG A 173 -2.33 14.85 -8.31
N VAL A 174 -1.94 13.65 -8.74
CA VAL A 174 -0.74 13.44 -9.56
C VAL A 174 -0.85 14.14 -10.91
N VAL A 175 -2.02 14.09 -11.55
CA VAL A 175 -2.29 14.80 -12.81
C VAL A 175 -2.15 16.31 -12.62
N SER A 176 -2.77 16.87 -11.57
CA SER A 176 -2.66 18.31 -11.27
C SER A 176 -1.21 18.75 -11.01
N LEU A 177 -0.43 17.96 -10.27
CA LEU A 177 0.99 18.20 -10.06
C LEU A 177 1.79 18.15 -11.36
N GLU A 178 1.51 17.18 -12.22
CA GLU A 178 2.19 17.03 -13.49
C GLU A 178 1.89 18.18 -14.46
N ASP A 179 0.65 18.66 -14.50
CA ASP A 179 0.26 19.81 -15.31
C ASP A 179 0.91 21.12 -14.80
N SER A 180 1.00 21.27 -13.47
CA SER A 180 1.74 22.37 -12.85
C SER A 180 3.23 22.31 -13.20
N ARG A 181 3.83 21.12 -13.15
CA ARG A 181 5.24 20.90 -13.56
C ARG A 181 5.46 21.24 -15.03
N LYS A 182 4.59 20.79 -15.93
CA LYS A 182 4.68 21.06 -17.37
C LYS A 182 4.57 22.56 -17.66
N THR A 183 3.64 23.25 -17.01
CA THR A 183 3.46 24.71 -17.15
C THR A 183 4.73 25.44 -16.70
N LEU A 184 5.23 25.12 -15.51
CA LEU A 184 6.46 25.70 -14.98
C LEU A 184 7.64 25.45 -15.92
N VAL A 185 7.91 24.20 -16.30
CA VAL A 185 9.06 23.87 -17.17
C VAL A 185 8.93 24.49 -18.56
N SER A 186 7.72 24.60 -19.11
CA SER A 186 7.50 25.23 -20.43
C SER A 186 7.76 26.73 -20.38
N SER A 187 7.49 27.38 -19.25
CA SER A 187 7.77 28.81 -19.05
C SER A 187 9.27 29.14 -18.94
N LEU A 188 10.14 28.14 -18.73
CA LEU A 188 11.60 28.30 -18.61
C LEU A 188 12.33 28.24 -19.95
N LYS A 189 11.63 27.89 -21.02
CA LYS A 189 12.16 27.89 -22.39
C LYS A 189 12.19 29.31 -22.92
#